data_AF-A0A9N9TDF3-F1
#
_entry.id   AF-A0A9N9TDF3-F1
#
_cell.length_a   1.000
_cell.length_b   1.000
_cell.length_c   1.000
_cell.angle_alpha   90.00
_cell.angle_beta   90.00
_cell.angle_gamma   90.00
#
_symmetry.space_group_name_H-M   'P 1'
#
loop_
_entity.id
_entity.type
_entity.pdbx_description
1 polymer ?
#
loop_
_entity_poly.entity_id
_entity_poly.type
_entity_poly.pdbx_seq_one_letter_code
_entity_poly.pdbx_strand_id
1 'polypeptide(L)'
;MIISKKNITGANLYVNQMRIKRVSQYNYLRTITNESWDNTQEIKYRIEKAKSASLTMSSVFKSRILSVSVRSVNLDIEGGNSIKTSGF
;
A
#
# COMPACT_ATOMS: atom_id res chain seq x y z
N MET A 1 -23.98 5.93 -4.64
CA MET A 1 -24.06 4.45 -4.64
C MET A 1 -24.16 4.00 -3.18
N ILE A 2 -24.94 2.98 -2.87
CA ILE A 2 -25.16 2.53 -1.47
C ILE A 2 -24.81 1.06 -1.36
N ILE A 3 -24.01 0.72 -0.36
CA ILE A 3 -23.74 -0.65 0.08
C ILE A 3 -24.63 -0.91 1.28
N SER A 4 -25.40 -1.98 1.26
CA SER A 4 -26.35 -2.31 2.33
C SER A 4 -26.22 -3.78 2.70
N LYS A 5 -26.04 -4.06 3.99
CA LYS A 5 -25.91 -5.41 4.56
C LYS A 5 -27.23 -6.21 4.53
N LYS A 6 -28.35 -5.56 4.21
CA LYS A 6 -29.69 -6.16 4.12
C LYS A 6 -30.35 -5.76 2.80
N ASN A 7 -31.08 -6.68 2.21
CA ASN A 7 -31.95 -6.39 1.07
C ASN A 7 -33.18 -5.65 1.59
N ILE A 8 -33.09 -4.33 1.67
CA ILE A 8 -34.19 -3.48 2.11
C ILE A 8 -35.13 -3.29 0.91
N THR A 9 -36.18 -4.09 0.86
CA THR A 9 -37.30 -3.90 -0.07
C THR A 9 -38.06 -2.63 0.29
N GLY A 10 -38.34 -1.77 -0.70
CA GLY A 10 -39.16 -0.56 -0.54
C GLY A 10 -38.42 0.73 -0.21
N ALA A 11 -37.23 0.70 0.39
CA ALA A 11 -36.45 1.93 0.60
C ALA A 11 -35.70 2.29 -0.68
N ASN A 12 -36.01 3.36 -1.38
CA ASN A 12 -35.21 3.84 -2.53
C ASN A 12 -34.61 5.21 -2.17
N LEU A 13 -33.30 5.37 -2.39
CA LEU A 13 -32.62 6.64 -2.17
C LEU A 13 -32.47 7.36 -3.51
N TYR A 14 -32.86 8.63 -3.53
CA TYR A 14 -32.79 9.49 -4.70
C TYR A 14 -31.88 10.68 -4.40
N VAL A 15 -31.03 11.03 -5.36
CA VAL A 15 -30.23 12.25 -5.35
C VAL A 15 -30.45 12.93 -6.68
N ASN A 16 -30.85 14.20 -6.67
CA ASN A 16 -31.19 14.96 -7.89
C ASN A 16 -32.17 14.20 -8.79
N GLN A 17 -33.24 13.64 -8.20
CA GLN A 17 -34.26 12.81 -8.88
C GLN A 17 -33.72 11.51 -9.54
N MET A 18 -32.43 11.21 -9.42
CA MET A 18 -31.84 9.96 -9.89
C MET A 18 -31.83 8.92 -8.77
N ARG A 19 -32.33 7.73 -9.09
CA ARG A 19 -32.30 6.58 -8.18
C ARG A 19 -30.86 6.09 -8.03
N ILE A 20 -30.39 6.00 -6.78
CA ILE A 20 -29.08 5.43 -6.50
C ILE A 20 -29.14 3.90 -6.63
N LYS A 21 -28.25 3.33 -7.46
CA LYS A 21 -28.05 1.88 -7.56
C LYS A 21 -27.47 1.32 -6.25
N ARG A 22 -28.08 0.24 -5.76
CA ARG A 22 -27.51 -0.60 -4.71
C ARG A 22 -26.62 -1.66 -5.33
N VAL A 23 -25.44 -1.84 -4.74
CA VAL A 23 -24.47 -2.86 -5.17
C VAL A 23 -23.92 -3.56 -3.93
N SER A 24 -23.55 -4.83 -4.08
CA SER A 24 -22.95 -5.63 -3.01
C SER A 24 -21.45 -5.37 -2.86
N GLN A 25 -20.81 -4.90 -3.92
CA GLN A 25 -19.38 -4.59 -3.96
C GLN A 25 -19.15 -3.38 -4.86
N TYR A 26 -18.13 -2.59 -4.53
CA TYR A 26 -17.66 -1.53 -5.41
C TYR A 26 -16.16 -1.36 -5.33
N ASN A 27 -15.61 -0.86 -6.42
CA ASN A 27 -14.18 -0.57 -6.50
C ASN A 27 -13.95 0.88 -6.03
N TYR A 28 -13.25 1.03 -4.91
CA TYR A 28 -12.85 2.31 -4.36
C TYR A 28 -11.33 2.36 -4.24
N LEU A 29 -10.69 3.33 -4.89
CA LEU A 29 -9.23 3.50 -4.83
C LEU A 29 -8.43 2.22 -5.16
N ARG A 30 -8.95 1.37 -6.07
CA ARG A 30 -8.44 0.05 -6.47
C ARG A 30 -8.68 -1.09 -5.47
N THR A 31 -9.45 -0.83 -4.43
CA THR A 31 -9.88 -1.80 -3.44
C THR A 31 -11.32 -2.20 -3.70
N ILE A 32 -11.60 -3.51 -3.71
CA ILE A 32 -12.98 -3.98 -3.70
C ILE A 32 -13.50 -3.86 -2.27
N THR A 33 -14.33 -2.87 -2.02
CA THR A 33 -15.03 -2.75 -0.76
C THR A 33 -16.36 -3.48 -0.88
N ASN A 34 -16.57 -4.46 0.00
CA ASN A 34 -17.79 -5.26 0.09
C ASN A 34 -18.62 -4.83 1.32
N GLU A 35 -19.82 -5.42 1.46
CA GLU A 35 -20.72 -5.21 2.60
C GLU A 35 -20.10 -5.52 3.97
N SER A 36 -19.06 -6.37 4.00
CA SER A 36 -18.36 -6.76 5.22
C SER A 36 -17.24 -5.78 5.60
N TRP A 37 -16.98 -4.75 4.77
CA TRP A 37 -15.81 -3.87 4.91
C TRP A 37 -14.54 -4.69 5.15
N ASP A 38 -14.38 -5.77 4.37
CA ASP A 38 -13.26 -6.69 4.54
C ASP A 38 -11.94 -6.00 4.16
N ASN A 39 -11.29 -5.44 5.18
CA ASN A 39 -10.01 -4.75 5.05
C ASN A 39 -8.86 -5.72 4.75
N THR A 40 -9.07 -7.04 4.87
CA THR A 40 -8.04 -8.06 4.65
C THR A 40 -7.48 -8.00 3.24
N GLN A 41 -8.34 -7.83 2.23
CA GLN A 41 -7.90 -7.70 0.84
C GLN A 41 -7.06 -6.44 0.62
N GLU A 42 -7.44 -5.31 1.23
CA GLU A 42 -6.68 -4.07 1.13
C GLU A 42 -5.31 -4.18 1.81
N ILE A 43 -5.27 -4.75 3.01
CA ILE A 43 -4.02 -4.99 3.75
C ILE A 43 -3.10 -5.88 2.91
N LYS A 44 -3.62 -6.99 2.37
CA LYS A 44 -2.85 -7.90 1.51
C LYS A 44 -2.33 -7.19 0.26
N TYR A 45 -3.18 -6.38 -0.39
CA TYR A 45 -2.78 -5.60 -1.56
C TYR A 45 -1.66 -4.61 -1.24
N ARG A 46 -1.75 -3.87 -0.12
CA ARG A 46 -0.70 -2.93 0.30
C ARG A 46 0.61 -3.62 0.63
N ILE A 47 0.56 -4.79 1.27
CA ILE A 47 1.75 -5.61 1.54
C ILE A 47 2.43 -6.02 0.24
N GLU A 48 1.68 -6.54 -0.73
CA GLU A 48 2.22 -6.95 -2.02
C GLU A 48 2.78 -5.76 -2.83
N LYS A 49 2.12 -4.60 -2.75
CA LYS A 49 2.61 -3.36 -3.36
C LYS A 49 3.93 -2.89 -2.72
N ALA A 50 4.06 -2.98 -1.39
CA ALA A 50 5.29 -2.63 -0.70
C ALA A 50 6.44 -3.60 -1.05
N LYS A 51 6.16 -4.91 -1.14
CA LYS A 51 7.15 -5.91 -1.57
C LYS A 51 7.65 -5.65 -2.99
N SER A 52 6.73 -5.42 -3.92
CA SER A 52 7.11 -5.14 -5.31
C SER A 52 7.95 -3.86 -5.43
N ALA A 53 7.55 -2.78 -4.74
CA ALA A 53 8.36 -1.55 -4.68
C ALA A 53 9.77 -1.78 -4.10
N SER A 54 9.87 -2.55 -3.00
CA SER A 54 11.15 -2.90 -2.38
C SER A 54 12.06 -3.72 -3.31
N LEU A 55 11.49 -4.69 -4.03
CA LEU A 55 12.23 -5.49 -5.03
C LEU A 55 12.71 -4.62 -6.19
N THR A 56 11.85 -3.74 -6.70
CA THR A 56 12.22 -2.78 -7.76
C THR A 56 13.35 -1.86 -7.29
N MET A 57 13.24 -1.26 -6.10
CA MET A 57 14.30 -0.43 -5.54
C MET A 57 15.58 -1.22 -5.31
N SER A 58 15.50 -2.43 -4.78
CA SER A 58 16.66 -3.30 -4.57
C SER A 58 17.37 -3.61 -5.88
N SER A 59 16.62 -3.86 -6.96
CA SER A 59 17.17 -4.05 -8.31
C SER A 59 17.86 -2.79 -8.81
N VAL A 60 17.25 -1.62 -8.60
CA VAL A 60 17.82 -0.31 -8.96
C VAL A 60 19.11 -0.02 -8.18
N PHE A 61 19.17 -0.32 -6.88
CA PHE A 61 20.38 -0.13 -6.07
C PHE A 61 21.49 -1.14 -6.37
N LYS A 62 21.15 -2.37 -6.79
CA LYS A 62 22.12 -3.40 -7.20
C LYS A 62 22.53 -3.29 -8.66
N SER A 63 21.83 -2.46 -9.44
CA SER A 63 22.17 -2.18 -10.83
C SER A 63 23.51 -1.46 -10.88
N ARG A 64 24.45 -2.01 -11.65
CA ARG A 64 25.76 -1.39 -11.92
C ARG A 64 25.66 -0.03 -12.64
N ILE A 65 24.45 0.35 -13.08
CA ILE A 65 24.16 1.62 -13.75
C ILE A 65 24.07 2.77 -12.73
N LEU A 66 23.64 2.48 -11.49
CA LEU A 66 23.58 3.46 -10.42
C LEU A 66 24.89 3.40 -9.63
N SER A 67 25.90 4.18 -10.03
CA SER A 67 27.09 4.43 -9.21
C SER A 67 26.74 5.33 -8.02
N VAL A 68 25.79 4.91 -7.18
CA VAL A 68 25.46 5.60 -5.94
C VAL A 68 26.56 5.29 -4.95
N SER A 69 27.54 6.19 -4.84
CA SER A 69 28.47 6.17 -3.73
C SER A 69 27.67 6.45 -2.46
N VAL A 70 27.44 5.42 -1.65
CA VAL A 70 26.91 5.59 -0.29
C VAL A 70 27.94 6.40 0.49
N ARG A 71 27.69 7.68 0.70
CA ARG A 71 28.55 8.52 1.53
C ARG A 71 28.26 8.16 2.98
N SER A 72 29.06 7.26 3.53
CA SER A 72 29.06 6.99 4.97
C SER A 72 29.49 8.27 5.69
N VAL A 73 28.56 8.95 6.34
CA VAL A 73 28.90 9.98 7.33
C VAL A 73 29.29 9.21 8.59
N ASN A 74 30.60 9.08 8.85
CA ASN A 74 31.07 8.71 10.17
C ASN A 74 30.66 9.85 11.10
N LEU A 75 29.64 9.61 11.90
CA LEU A 75 29.46 10.36 13.14
C LEU A 75 30.51 9.78 14.09
N ASP A 76 31.64 10.47 14.19
CA ASP A 76 32.64 10.20 15.22
C ASP A 76 31.97 10.47 16.57
N ILE A 77 31.36 9.43 17.15
CA ILE A 77 31.02 9.42 18.56
C ILE A 77 32.36 9.25 19.26
N GLU A 78 32.87 10.34 19.84
CA GLU A 78 34.05 10.33 20.69
C GLU A 78 33.88 9.24 21.78
N GLY A 79 34.58 8.13 21.59
CA GLY A 79 34.66 7.03 22.55
C GLY A 79 33.89 5.77 22.15
N GLY A 80 34.53 4.88 21.38
CA GLY A 80 34.04 3.50 21.25
C GLY A 80 34.65 2.75 20.07
N ASN A 81 35.53 1.78 20.38
CA ASN A 81 36.26 0.86 19.51
C ASN A 81 35.74 0.69 18.06
N SER A 82 36.63 0.99 17.11
CA SER A 82 36.46 0.76 15.68
C SER A 82 36.31 -0.72 15.35
N ILE A 83 35.10 -1.17 15.04
CA ILE A 83 34.88 -2.47 14.40
C ILE A 83 35.01 -2.26 12.89
N LYS A 84 36.15 -2.68 12.32
CA LYS A 84 36.33 -2.76 10.87
C LYS A 84 35.45 -3.88 10.33
N THR A 85 34.35 -3.54 9.68
CA THR A 85 33.68 -4.49 8.77
C THR A 85 34.31 -4.34 7.39
N SER A 86 35.09 -5.35 7.01
CA SER A 86 35.61 -5.55 5.66
C SER A 86 34.43 -5.70 4.69
N GLY A 87 34.36 -4.81 3.70
CA GLY A 87 33.43 -4.92 2.58
C GLY A 87 33.74 -6.11 1.68
N PHE A 88 32.71 -6.58 1.00
CA PHE A 88 32.76 -7.52 -0.13
C PHE A 88 33.50 -6.93 -1.34
#